data_AF-A0A3M1SN40-F1
#
_entry.id   AF-A0A3M1SN40-F1
#
_cell.length_a   1.000
_cell.length_b   1.000
_cell.length_c   1.000
_cell.angle_alpha   90.00
_cell.angle_beta   90.00
_cell.angle_gamma   90.00
#
_symmetry.space_group_name_H-M   'P 1'
#
loop_
_entity.id
_entity.type
_entity.pdbx_description
1 polymer ?
#
loop_
_entity_poly.entity_id
_entity_poly.type
_entity_poly.pdbx_seq_one_letter_code
_entity_poly.pdbx_strand_id
1 'polypeptide(L)'
;MYIAKEERGGQLYYSIRETYSEDGELKSRLLFDLGTNPGRYIHYPGGNSYYIDESVELGLMEKGVDADTFDIEELFFPFMDARIKRVIRPSPRPSSRFRKSREETLRLQATTHIFDRRRLHYLRYGSIDQQSIEQTPCRFFLNLVGKSRDEI
;
A
#
# COMPACT_ATOMS: atom_id res chain seq x y z
N MET A 1 -5.89 -4.33 -1.27
CA MET A 1 -4.85 -4.64 -2.28
C MET A 1 -3.79 -3.55 -2.30
N TYR A 2 -2.63 -3.81 -2.88
CA TYR A 2 -1.54 -2.83 -3.02
C TYR A 2 -0.67 -3.15 -4.24
N ILE A 3 0.12 -2.18 -4.71
CA ILE A 3 1.18 -2.42 -5.70
C ILE A 3 2.50 -2.67 -4.96
N ALA A 4 3.02 -3.88 -5.10
CA ALA A 4 4.37 -4.26 -4.67
C ALA A 4 5.40 -3.85 -5.72
N LYS A 5 6.59 -3.47 -5.25
CA LYS A 5 7.75 -3.15 -6.09
C LYS A 5 8.91 -4.09 -5.75
N GLU A 6 9.59 -4.59 -6.76
CA GLU A 6 10.72 -5.50 -6.61
C GLU A 6 11.84 -5.08 -7.57
N GLU A 7 13.09 -5.04 -7.08
CA GLU A 7 14.25 -4.77 -7.93
C GLU A 7 14.90 -6.08 -8.35
N ARG A 8 14.99 -6.32 -9.66
CA ARG A 8 15.63 -7.49 -10.25
C ARG A 8 16.63 -7.03 -11.29
N GLY A 9 17.92 -7.27 -11.04
CA GLY A 9 19.00 -6.89 -11.97
C GLY A 9 19.07 -5.39 -12.27
N GLY A 10 18.76 -4.53 -11.29
CA GLY A 10 18.76 -3.06 -11.45
C GLY A 10 17.50 -2.49 -12.11
N GLN A 11 16.52 -3.34 -12.44
CA GLN A 11 15.24 -2.93 -13.01
C GLN A 11 14.11 -3.14 -12.00
N LEU A 12 13.22 -2.15 -11.90
CA LEU A 12 12.02 -2.25 -11.07
C LEU A 12 10.91 -3.02 -11.80
N TYR A 13 10.31 -3.96 -11.08
CA TYR A 13 9.12 -4.71 -11.44
C TYR A 13 8.01 -4.43 -10.44
N TYR A 14 6.78 -4.42 -10.93
CA TYR A 14 5.59 -4.07 -10.18
C TYR A 14 4.57 -5.19 -10.28
N SER A 15 3.86 -5.44 -9.19
CA SER A 15 2.75 -6.41 -9.18
C SER A 15 1.64 -5.95 -8.25
N ILE A 16 0.40 -6.27 -8.58
CA ILE A 16 -0.73 -6.12 -7.68
C ILE A 16 -0.76 -7.34 -6.77
N ARG A 17 -0.80 -7.08 -5.46
CA ARG A 17 -0.87 -8.10 -4.43
C ARG A 17 -2.00 -7.79 -3.44
N GLU A 18 -2.43 -8.82 -2.75
CA GLU A 18 -3.39 -8.71 -1.67
C GLU A 18 -2.84 -9.34 -0.42
N THR A 19 -3.01 -8.62 0.70
CA THR A 19 -2.79 -9.15 2.04
C THR A 19 -4.03 -9.93 2.48
N TYR A 20 -3.82 -11.14 2.96
CA TYR A 20 -4.87 -11.99 3.53
C TYR A 20 -4.37 -12.61 4.84
N SER A 21 -5.31 -13.03 5.69
CA SER A 21 -5.00 -13.70 6.96
C SER A 21 -5.10 -15.20 6.81
N GLU A 22 -4.07 -15.93 7.20
CA GLU A 22 -4.04 -17.40 7.24
C GLU A 22 -3.36 -17.83 8.54
N ASP A 23 -4.03 -18.66 9.34
CA ASP A 23 -3.54 -19.15 10.65
C ASP A 23 -3.11 -18.04 11.64
N GLY A 24 -3.74 -16.87 11.57
CA GLY A 24 -3.41 -15.72 12.41
C GLY A 24 -2.17 -14.92 11.96
N GLU A 25 -1.59 -15.30 10.82
CA GLU A 25 -0.51 -14.56 10.16
C GLU A 25 -1.01 -13.82 8.92
N LEU A 26 -0.54 -12.59 8.72
CA LEU A 26 -0.81 -11.83 7.50
C LEU A 26 0.17 -12.26 6.40
N LYS A 27 -0.36 -12.91 5.37
CA LYS A 27 0.36 -13.33 4.17
C LYS A 27 -0.02 -12.43 3.00
N SER A 28 0.71 -12.53 1.90
CA SER A 28 0.36 -11.86 0.65
C SER A 28 0.33 -12.84 -0.51
N ARG A 29 -0.57 -12.59 -1.47
CA ARG A 29 -0.66 -13.35 -2.73
C ARG A 29 -0.51 -12.43 -3.93
N LEU A 30 0.11 -12.94 -4.97
CA LEU A 30 0.20 -12.28 -6.28
C LEU A 30 -1.16 -12.35 -6.98
N LEU A 31 -1.70 -11.19 -7.34
CA LEU A 31 -2.92 -11.10 -8.12
C LEU A 31 -2.62 -10.86 -9.60
N PHE A 32 -1.77 -9.87 -9.90
CA PHE A 32 -1.48 -9.47 -11.27
C PHE A 32 -0.04 -8.96 -11.44
N ASP A 33 0.63 -9.31 -12.53
CA ASP A 33 1.97 -8.82 -12.85
C ASP A 33 1.88 -7.59 -13.77
N LEU A 34 2.36 -6.44 -13.30
CA LEU A 34 2.34 -5.17 -14.04
C LEU A 34 3.61 -4.96 -14.87
N GLY A 35 4.62 -5.82 -14.71
CA GLY A 35 5.92 -5.68 -15.35
C GLY A 35 6.66 -4.44 -14.86
N THR A 36 7.41 -3.78 -15.74
CA THR A 36 8.32 -2.68 -15.39
C THR A 36 7.69 -1.29 -15.47
N ASN A 37 6.51 -1.17 -16.10
CA ASN A 37 5.84 0.10 -16.32
C ASN A 37 4.32 -0.03 -16.12
N PRO A 38 3.82 0.14 -14.88
CA PRO A 38 2.38 0.13 -14.59
C PRO A 38 1.60 1.20 -15.37
N GLY A 39 2.23 2.32 -15.72
CA GLY A 39 1.58 3.40 -16.47
C GLY A 39 1.07 2.98 -17.85
N ARG A 40 1.57 1.85 -18.41
CA ARG A 40 1.11 1.30 -19.69
C ARG A 40 -0.36 0.86 -19.68
N TYR A 41 -0.91 0.59 -18.50
CA TYR A 41 -2.31 0.20 -18.33
C TYR A 41 -3.24 1.40 -18.14
N ILE A 42 -2.72 2.64 -18.18
CA ILE A 42 -3.53 3.85 -18.06
C ILE A 42 -3.68 4.47 -19.45
N HIS A 43 -4.92 4.51 -19.96
CA HIS A 43 -5.23 5.04 -21.27
C HIS A 43 -5.83 6.44 -21.18
N TYR A 44 -5.39 7.33 -22.06
CA TYR A 44 -5.80 8.74 -22.07
C TYR A 44 -6.48 9.10 -23.41
N PRO A 45 -7.80 8.91 -23.53
CA PRO A 45 -8.52 9.18 -24.78
C PRO A 45 -8.57 10.68 -25.16
N GLY A 46 -8.26 11.57 -24.22
CA GLY A 46 -8.16 13.02 -24.45
C GLY A 46 -8.66 13.85 -23.27
N GLY A 47 -8.31 15.13 -23.27
CA GLY A 47 -8.70 16.06 -22.19
C GLY A 47 -8.14 15.63 -20.83
N ASN A 48 -9.02 15.57 -19.82
CA ASN A 48 -8.70 15.10 -18.46
C ASN A 48 -9.27 13.70 -18.17
N SER A 49 -9.69 12.98 -19.20
CA SER A 49 -10.27 11.64 -19.07
C SER A 49 -9.19 10.57 -19.12
N TYR A 50 -9.41 9.49 -18.37
CA TYR A 50 -8.57 8.30 -18.38
C TYR A 50 -9.43 7.06 -18.11
N TYR A 51 -8.90 5.89 -18.43
CA TYR A 51 -9.41 4.61 -17.94
C TYR A 51 -8.25 3.64 -17.73
N ILE A 52 -8.44 2.65 -16.87
CA ILE A 52 -7.49 1.55 -16.68
C ILE A 52 -7.85 0.43 -17.65
N ASP A 53 -6.84 -0.17 -18.26
CA ASP A 53 -6.98 -1.29 -19.19
C ASP A 53 -7.72 -2.46 -18.54
N GLU A 54 -8.75 -2.96 -19.22
CA GLU A 54 -9.65 -4.02 -18.74
C GLU A 54 -8.90 -5.33 -18.41
N SER A 55 -7.73 -5.57 -19.02
CA SER A 55 -6.91 -6.73 -18.70
C SER A 55 -6.51 -6.81 -17.22
N VAL A 56 -6.42 -5.67 -16.53
CA VAL A 56 -6.16 -5.63 -15.09
C VAL A 56 -7.36 -6.16 -14.32
N GLU A 57 -8.55 -5.65 -14.59
CA GLU A 57 -9.80 -6.05 -13.91
C GLU A 57 -10.09 -7.53 -14.15
N LEU A 58 -10.01 -7.99 -15.40
CA LEU A 58 -10.16 -9.40 -15.76
C LEU A 58 -9.14 -10.29 -15.04
N GLY A 59 -7.88 -9.86 -14.97
CA GLY A 59 -6.83 -10.60 -14.27
C GLY A 59 -7.04 -10.71 -12.76
N LEU A 60 -7.65 -9.70 -12.13
CA LEU A 60 -8.06 -9.77 -10.71
C LEU A 60 -9.25 -10.72 -10.52
N MET A 61 -10.25 -10.65 -11.40
CA MET A 61 -11.41 -11.55 -11.37
C MET A 61 -11.01 -13.02 -11.52
N GLU A 62 -10.05 -13.34 -12.40
CA GLU A 62 -9.50 -14.70 -12.53
C GLU A 62 -8.85 -15.24 -11.24
N LYS A 63 -8.40 -14.35 -10.35
CA LYS A 63 -7.86 -14.70 -9.02
C LYS A 63 -8.92 -14.69 -7.91
N GLY A 64 -10.19 -14.53 -8.29
CA GLY A 64 -11.32 -14.48 -7.38
C GLY A 64 -11.39 -13.19 -6.56
N VAL A 65 -10.83 -12.10 -7.09
CA VAL A 65 -10.90 -10.76 -6.47
C VAL A 65 -11.85 -9.91 -7.29
N ASP A 66 -12.99 -9.59 -6.70
CA ASP A 66 -13.96 -8.64 -7.24
C ASP A 66 -13.61 -7.23 -6.72
N ALA A 67 -12.68 -6.58 -7.41
CA ALA A 67 -12.23 -5.23 -7.08
C ALA A 67 -13.07 -4.21 -7.85
N ASP A 68 -13.59 -3.19 -7.15
CA ASP A 68 -14.31 -2.13 -7.84
C ASP A 68 -13.36 -1.21 -8.64
N THR A 69 -13.94 -0.44 -9.57
CA THR A 69 -13.15 0.48 -10.40
C THR A 69 -12.38 1.50 -9.55
N PHE A 70 -12.93 1.94 -8.42
CA PHE A 70 -12.28 2.94 -7.57
C PHE A 70 -11.03 2.39 -6.88
N ASP A 71 -11.05 1.15 -6.40
CA ASP A 71 -9.92 0.45 -5.81
C ASP A 71 -8.78 0.32 -6.83
N ILE A 72 -9.11 -0.08 -8.06
CA ILE A 72 -8.13 -0.18 -9.15
C ILE A 72 -7.56 1.21 -9.47
N GLU A 73 -8.41 2.22 -9.64
CA GLU A 73 -7.94 3.58 -9.90
C GLU A 73 -7.03 4.13 -8.80
N GLU A 74 -7.33 3.84 -7.53
CA GLU A 74 -6.48 4.24 -6.41
C GLU A 74 -5.11 3.56 -6.44
N LEU A 75 -5.04 2.28 -6.85
CA LEU A 75 -3.76 1.59 -7.07
C LEU A 75 -2.93 2.25 -8.16
N PHE A 76 -3.53 2.64 -9.28
CA PHE A 76 -2.83 3.27 -10.41
C PHE A 76 -2.58 4.76 -10.23
N PHE A 77 -3.23 5.40 -9.26
CA PHE A 77 -3.07 6.82 -8.98
C PHE A 77 -1.60 7.27 -8.91
N PRO A 78 -0.65 6.57 -8.25
CA PRO A 78 0.77 6.98 -8.23
C PRO A 78 1.45 7.01 -9.60
N PHE A 79 0.96 6.26 -10.60
CA PHE A 79 1.55 6.14 -11.94
C PHE A 79 0.88 7.04 -12.98
N MET A 80 -0.24 7.66 -12.63
CA MET A 80 -1.01 8.54 -13.52
C MET A 80 -0.26 9.84 -13.89
N ASP A 81 -0.59 10.41 -15.04
CA ASP A 81 -0.08 11.70 -15.51
C ASP A 81 -0.30 12.81 -14.46
N ALA A 82 0.74 13.64 -14.27
CA ALA A 82 0.75 14.67 -13.25
C ALA A 82 -0.31 15.77 -13.45
N ARG A 83 -0.71 16.05 -14.70
CA ARG A 83 -1.77 17.02 -15.01
C ARG A 83 -3.12 16.48 -14.55
N ILE A 84 -3.41 15.22 -14.87
CA ILE A 84 -4.66 14.55 -14.53
C ILE A 84 -4.78 14.36 -13.01
N LYS A 85 -3.70 13.94 -12.33
CA LYS A 85 -3.64 13.87 -10.86
C LYS A 85 -4.11 15.15 -10.17
N ARG A 86 -3.67 16.32 -10.66
CA ARG A 86 -4.02 17.62 -10.06
C ARG A 86 -5.50 17.97 -10.23
N VAL A 87 -6.12 17.52 -11.31
CA VAL A 87 -7.55 17.75 -11.59
C VAL A 87 -8.41 16.85 -10.70
N ILE A 88 -8.07 15.57 -10.59
CA ILE A 88 -8.85 14.57 -9.82
C ILE A 88 -8.71 14.80 -8.31
N ARG A 89 -7.48 14.90 -7.82
CA ARG A 89 -7.18 15.02 -6.39
C ARG A 89 -6.27 16.24 -6.19
N PRO A 90 -6.85 17.46 -6.12
CA PRO A 90 -6.08 18.63 -5.70
C PRO A 90 -5.41 18.29 -4.37
N SER A 91 -4.11 18.56 -4.26
CA SER A 91 -3.33 18.17 -3.08
C SER A 91 -4.11 18.57 -1.81
N PRO A 92 -4.42 17.61 -0.91
CA PRO A 92 -5.19 17.95 0.27
C PRO A 92 -4.43 19.04 1.03
N ARG A 93 -5.13 20.13 1.37
CA ARG A 93 -4.68 21.01 2.45
C ARG A 93 -4.40 20.11 3.65
N PRO A 94 -3.33 20.32 4.43
CA PRO A 94 -3.00 19.44 5.55
C PRO A 94 -4.20 19.36 6.48
N SER A 95 -5.02 18.32 6.29
CA SER A 95 -6.16 18.07 7.13
C SER A 95 -5.57 17.69 8.48
N SER A 96 -6.14 18.28 9.53
CA SER A 96 -5.83 17.90 10.90
C SER A 96 -6.03 16.39 11.01
N ARG A 97 -4.94 15.61 10.91
CA ARG A 97 -5.00 14.17 11.09
C ARG A 97 -5.66 13.96 12.45
N PHE A 98 -6.87 13.40 12.45
CA PHE A 98 -7.60 13.07 13.66
C PHE A 98 -6.62 12.38 14.62
N ARG A 99 -6.32 13.08 15.71
CA ARG A 99 -5.33 12.64 16.68
C ARG A 99 -5.97 11.46 17.42
N LYS A 100 -5.71 10.23 16.97
CA LYS A 100 -6.12 9.01 17.71
C LYS A 100 -5.64 9.12 19.16
N SER A 101 -6.50 8.68 20.08
CA SER A 101 -6.17 8.64 21.51
C SER A 101 -4.95 7.75 21.75
N ARG A 102 -4.26 7.98 22.87
CA ARG A 102 -3.13 7.16 23.30
C ARG A 102 -3.55 5.70 23.44
N GLU A 103 -4.73 5.45 24.01
CA GLU A 103 -5.26 4.10 24.23
C GLU A 103 -5.61 3.40 22.93
N GLU A 104 -6.28 4.08 22.00
CA GLU A 104 -6.59 3.56 20.67
C GLU A 104 -5.32 3.21 19.90
N THR A 105 -4.28 4.04 20.02
CA THR A 105 -2.97 3.80 19.39
C THR A 105 -2.33 2.52 19.93
N LEU A 106 -2.38 2.30 21.25
CA LEU A 106 -1.86 1.08 21.86
C LEU A 106 -2.62 -0.17 21.42
N ARG A 107 -3.97 -0.09 21.40
CA ARG A 107 -4.82 -1.21 20.95
C ARG A 107 -4.50 -1.63 19.52
N LEU A 108 -4.41 -0.66 18.61
CA LEU A 108 -4.05 -0.92 17.22
C LEU A 108 -2.59 -1.39 17.08
N GLN A 109 -1.66 -0.85 17.86
CA GLN A 109 -0.27 -1.31 17.87
C GLN A 109 -0.15 -2.76 18.39
N ALA A 110 -1.04 -3.21 19.27
CA ALA A 110 -1.06 -4.58 19.79
C ALA A 110 -1.50 -5.61 18.75
N THR A 111 -2.22 -5.21 17.69
CA THR A 111 -2.58 -6.13 16.59
C THR A 111 -1.42 -6.37 15.62
N THR A 112 -0.31 -5.64 15.75
CA THR A 112 0.86 -5.76 14.88
C THR A 112 1.93 -6.63 15.51
N HIS A 113 2.59 -7.44 14.70
CA HIS A 113 3.62 -8.35 15.18
C HIS A 113 4.84 -7.58 15.70
N ILE A 114 5.42 -8.05 16.80
CA ILE A 114 6.56 -7.42 17.47
C ILE A 114 7.78 -7.23 16.56
N PHE A 115 8.10 -8.25 15.76
CA PHE A 115 9.20 -8.21 14.79
C PHE A 115 9.02 -7.07 13.78
N ASP A 116 7.82 -6.82 13.29
CA ASP A 116 7.59 -5.79 12.27
C ASP A 116 7.74 -4.38 12.85
N ARG A 117 7.33 -4.18 14.10
CA ARG A 117 7.60 -2.93 14.83
C ARG A 117 9.11 -2.71 15.01
N ARG A 118 9.84 -3.76 15.41
CA ARG A 118 11.31 -3.72 15.57
C ARG A 118 12.04 -3.44 14.25
N ARG A 119 11.67 -4.15 13.17
CA ARG A 119 12.19 -3.93 11.81
C ARG A 119 11.91 -2.51 11.34
N LEU A 120 10.67 -2.04 11.44
CA LEU A 120 10.29 -0.69 11.00
C LEU A 120 11.03 0.39 11.81
N HIS A 121 11.18 0.21 13.12
CA HIS A 121 11.96 1.12 13.96
C HIS A 121 13.43 1.17 13.52
N TYR A 122 14.06 0.01 13.30
CA TYR A 122 15.43 -0.08 12.80
C TYR A 122 15.59 0.62 11.45
N LEU A 123 14.71 0.34 10.48
CA LEU A 123 14.77 0.95 9.15
C LEU A 123 14.63 2.47 9.19
N ARG A 124 13.89 3.01 10.16
CA ARG A 124 13.68 4.46 10.29
C ARG A 124 14.79 5.17 11.06
N TYR A 125 15.25 4.58 12.17
CA TYR A 125 16.14 5.27 13.12
C TYR A 125 17.58 4.74 13.14
N GLY A 126 17.83 3.56 12.56
CA GLY A 126 19.14 2.89 12.59
C GLY A 126 19.57 2.37 13.96
N SER A 127 18.76 2.56 15.00
CA SER A 127 19.08 2.18 16.38
C SER A 127 18.82 0.70 16.66
N ILE A 128 19.80 0.07 17.31
CA ILE A 128 19.73 -1.31 17.81
C ILE A 128 19.00 -1.37 19.17
N ASP A 129 19.07 -0.29 19.97
CA ASP A 129 18.32 -0.23 21.21
C ASP A 129 16.81 -0.04 20.94
N GLN A 130 16.04 -1.05 21.34
CA GLN A 130 14.64 -1.23 21.01
C GLN A 130 13.80 -1.64 22.24
N GLN A 131 14.37 -1.50 23.45
CA GLN A 131 13.77 -2.01 24.69
C GLN A 131 12.41 -1.35 25.03
N SER A 132 12.16 -0.12 24.57
CA SER A 132 10.95 0.66 24.87
C SER A 132 9.88 0.68 23.76
N ILE A 133 10.10 -0.06 22.65
CA ILE A 133 9.22 -0.06 21.47
C ILE A 133 7.81 -0.55 21.81
N GLU A 134 7.70 -1.51 22.72
CA GLU A 134 6.43 -2.16 23.06
C GLU A 134 5.55 -1.29 23.97
N GLN A 135 6.19 -0.47 24.82
CA GLN A 135 5.51 0.28 25.88
C GLN A 135 5.13 1.70 25.45
N THR A 136 5.74 2.20 24.37
CA THR A 136 5.51 3.56 23.88
C THR A 136 4.54 3.53 22.71
N PRO A 137 3.33 4.11 22.83
CA PRO A 137 2.42 4.24 21.70
C PRO A 137 3.05 5.12 20.64
N CYS A 138 3.44 4.50 19.53
CA CYS A 138 4.04 5.22 18.42
C CYS A 138 3.11 5.19 17.23
N ARG A 139 2.58 6.36 16.86
CA ARG A 139 1.71 6.52 15.69
C ARG A 139 2.34 6.03 14.40
N PHE A 140 3.66 5.95 14.36
CA PHE A 140 4.38 5.39 13.23
C PHE A 140 4.08 3.91 12.98
N PHE A 141 3.89 3.10 14.04
CA PHE A 141 3.54 1.69 13.90
C PHE A 141 2.11 1.47 13.41
N LEU A 142 1.25 2.50 13.46
CA LEU A 142 -0.10 2.41 12.88
C LEU A 142 -0.08 2.19 11.37
N ASN A 143 1.03 2.51 10.69
CA ASN A 143 1.20 2.20 9.28
C ASN A 143 1.29 0.69 9.00
N LEU A 144 1.56 -0.15 10.01
CA LEU A 144 1.65 -1.62 9.89
C LEU A 144 0.29 -2.31 10.06
N VAL A 145 -0.70 -1.61 10.59
CA VAL A 145 -1.98 -2.21 10.99
C VAL A 145 -2.72 -2.70 9.75
N GLY A 146 -3.05 -3.99 9.72
CA GLY A 146 -3.77 -4.62 8.61
C GLY A 146 -2.92 -4.86 7.36
N LYS A 147 -1.59 -4.71 7.45
CA LYS A 147 -0.67 -4.89 6.33
C LYS A 147 0.20 -6.11 6.50
N SER A 148 0.41 -6.87 5.43
CA SER A 148 1.46 -7.89 5.41
C SER A 148 2.84 -7.24 5.33
N ARG A 149 3.88 -8.02 5.64
CA ARG A 149 5.28 -7.58 5.60
C ARG A 149 5.73 -7.01 4.26
N ASP A 150 5.11 -7.50 3.19
CA ASP A 150 5.44 -7.15 1.81
C ASP A 150 4.89 -5.77 1.40
N GLU A 151 3.93 -5.22 2.16
CA GLU A 151 3.42 -3.86 1.94
C GLU A 151 4.32 -2.74 2.49
N ILE A 152 5.40 -3.09 3.20
CA ILE A 152 6.19 -2.20 4.06
C ILE A 152 7.67 -2.20 3.65
#